data_AF-A0A5I4KB37-F1
#
_entry.id   AF-A0A5I4KB37-F1
#
_cell.length_a   1.000
_cell.length_b   1.000
_cell.length_c   1.000
_cell.angle_alpha   90.00
_cell.angle_beta   90.00
_cell.angle_gamma   90.00
#
_symmetry.space_group_name_H-M   'P 1'
#
loop_
_entity.id
_entity.type
_entity.pdbx_description
1 polymer ?
#
loop_
_entity_poly.entity_id
_entity_poly.type
_entity_poly.pdbx_seq_one_letter_code
_entity_poly.pdbx_strand_id
1 'polypeptide(L)'
;SNNLLSVLNLVLEGKGINLMTPAWLATKYLKNNELEIILPEWRVPDLPIYLVWRHRQYYSPLFQRFLSFIEDKWNNRPQIDFLNDD
;
A
#
# COMPACT_ATOMS: atom_id res chain seq x y z
N SER A 1 -8.68 14.43 6.77
CA SER A 1 -7.74 14.11 7.87
C SER A 1 -6.34 13.94 7.28
N ASN A 2 -5.27 14.21 8.02
CA ASN A 2 -3.88 13.99 7.59
C ASN A 2 -3.34 12.60 8.00
N ASN A 3 -4.19 11.72 8.53
CA ASN A 3 -3.87 10.36 8.91
C ASN A 3 -4.62 9.37 8.01
N LEU A 4 -3.89 8.42 7.41
CA LEU A 4 -4.43 7.42 6.49
C LEU A 4 -5.57 6.59 7.12
N LEU A 5 -5.38 6.09 8.34
CA LEU A 5 -6.34 5.24 9.01
C LEU A 5 -7.61 6.02 9.38
N SER A 6 -7.48 7.28 9.78
CA SER A 6 -8.65 8.14 10.02
C SER A 6 -9.48 8.35 8.75
N VAL A 7 -8.83 8.56 7.59
CA VAL A 7 -9.55 8.70 6.32
C VAL A 7 -10.23 7.39 5.94
N LEU A 8 -9.54 6.24 6.08
CA LEU A 8 -10.13 4.94 5.83
C LEU A 8 -11.37 4.68 6.69
N ASN A 9 -11.31 4.98 7.98
CA ASN A 9 -12.47 4.80 8.88
C ASN A 9 -13.67 5.67 8.45
N LEU A 10 -13.44 6.91 8.00
CA LEU A 10 -14.51 7.75 7.48
C LEU A 10 -15.19 7.12 6.25
N VAL A 11 -14.42 6.50 5.36
CA VAL A 11 -14.98 5.79 4.19
C VAL A 11 -15.78 4.57 4.63
N LEU A 12 -15.25 3.78 5.58
CA LEU A 12 -15.96 2.62 6.14
C LEU A 12 -17.28 3.01 6.83
N GLU A 13 -17.35 4.22 7.39
CA GLU A 13 -18.58 4.80 7.95
C GLU A 13 -19.50 5.47 6.89
N GLY A 14 -19.18 5.32 5.60
CA GLY A 14 -19.95 5.87 4.49
C GLY A 14 -19.87 7.40 4.36
N LYS A 15 -18.81 8.03 4.89
CA LYS A 15 -18.65 9.49 4.88
C LYS A 15 -17.94 10.04 3.64
N GLY A 16 -17.67 9.21 2.64
CA GLY A 16 -17.13 9.64 1.36
C GLY A 16 -16.37 8.56 0.61
N ILE A 17 -15.61 9.00 -0.40
CA ILE A 17 -14.77 8.19 -1.28
C ILE A 17 -13.31 8.54 -1.01
N ASN A 18 -12.40 7.57 -1.05
CA ASN A 18 -10.96 7.80 -0.92
C ASN A 18 -10.16 7.15 -2.05
N LEU A 19 -9.21 7.89 -2.60
CA LEU A 19 -8.26 7.43 -3.60
C LEU A 19 -6.92 6.99 -2.98
N MET A 20 -6.59 7.50 -1.79
CA MET A 20 -5.24 7.37 -1.21
C MET A 20 -5.03 6.12 -0.37
N THR A 21 -6.05 5.24 -0.23
CA THR A 21 -5.87 3.97 0.50
C THR A 21 -5.00 3.03 -0.34
N PRO A 22 -3.83 2.60 0.14
CA PRO A 22 -3.03 1.63 -0.59
C PRO A 22 -3.79 0.32 -0.80
N ALA A 23 -3.62 -0.27 -1.97
CA ALA A 23 -4.21 -1.56 -2.36
C ALA A 23 -4.17 -2.61 -1.25
N TRP A 24 -2.97 -2.87 -0.71
CA TRP A 24 -2.73 -3.87 0.33
C TRP A 24 -3.49 -3.64 1.63
N LEU A 25 -3.89 -2.41 1.92
CA LEU A 25 -4.72 -2.08 3.08
C LEU A 25 -6.21 -2.26 2.77
N ALA A 26 -6.63 -1.87 1.57
CA ALA A 26 -8.02 -1.95 1.11
C ALA A 26 -8.49 -3.39 0.90
N THR A 27 -7.61 -4.31 0.51
CA THR A 27 -7.95 -5.70 0.13
C THR A 27 -8.81 -6.43 1.14
N LYS A 28 -8.50 -6.30 2.43
CA LYS A 28 -9.27 -6.98 3.48
C LYS A 28 -10.73 -6.54 3.45
N TYR A 29 -10.96 -5.23 3.34
CA TYR A 29 -12.29 -4.63 3.36
C TYR A 29 -13.05 -4.88 2.05
N LEU A 30 -12.35 -4.87 0.91
CA LEU A 30 -12.91 -5.25 -0.38
C LEU A 30 -13.40 -6.71 -0.38
N LYS A 31 -12.57 -7.65 0.12
CA LYS A 31 -12.95 -9.08 0.23
C LYS A 31 -14.13 -9.33 1.16
N ASN A 32 -14.34 -8.45 2.14
CA ASN A 32 -15.45 -8.52 3.09
C ASN A 32 -16.70 -7.76 2.64
N ASN A 33 -16.70 -7.16 1.44
CA ASN A 33 -17.76 -6.26 0.95
C ASN A 33 -18.00 -5.03 1.87
N GLU A 34 -16.99 -4.59 2.61
CA GLU A 34 -17.01 -3.37 3.42
C GLU A 34 -16.57 -2.13 2.60
N LEU A 35 -15.88 -2.36 1.49
CA LEU A 35 -15.53 -1.35 0.48
C LEU A 35 -15.89 -1.85 -0.90
N GLU A 36 -16.06 -0.92 -1.83
CA GLU A 36 -16.28 -1.18 -3.25
C GLU A 36 -15.36 -0.29 -4.08
N ILE A 37 -14.87 -0.81 -5.21
CA ILE A 37 -14.10 -0.03 -6.18
C ILE A 37 -15.08 0.71 -7.08
N ILE A 38 -14.92 2.02 -7.16
CA ILE A 38 -15.65 2.85 -8.11
C ILE A 38 -14.71 3.30 -9.22
N LEU A 39 -15.27 3.54 -10.41
CA LEU A 39 -14.52 3.99 -11.60
C LEU A 39 -13.33 3.05 -11.93
N PRO A 40 -13.55 1.73 -12.15
CA PRO A 40 -12.47 0.75 -12.34
C PRO A 40 -11.59 1.03 -13.56
N GLU A 41 -12.12 1.74 -14.56
CA GLU A 41 -11.38 2.17 -15.75
C GLU A 41 -10.33 3.25 -15.45
N TRP A 42 -10.43 3.94 -14.31
CA TRP A 42 -9.53 5.01 -13.96
C TRP A 42 -8.34 4.48 -13.15
N ARG A 43 -7.13 4.55 -13.73
CA ARG A 43 -5.91 4.05 -13.11
C ARG A 43 -5.11 5.17 -12.46
N VAL A 44 -4.77 4.98 -11.18
CA VAL A 44 -3.81 5.84 -10.47
C VAL A 44 -2.39 5.36 -10.80
N PRO A 45 -1.43 6.26 -11.10
CA PRO A 45 -0.04 5.87 -11.29
C PRO A 45 0.52 5.17 -10.05
N ASP A 46 1.34 4.14 -10.26
CA ASP A 46 2.02 3.46 -9.17
C ASP A 46 2.93 4.42 -8.38
N LEU A 47 2.77 4.41 -7.07
CA LEU A 47 3.60 5.20 -6.17
C LEU A 47 4.82 4.38 -5.72
N PRO A 48 6.04 4.82 -6.03
CA PRO A 48 7.24 4.12 -5.59
C PRO A 48 7.38 4.21 -4.07
N ILE A 49 7.88 3.13 -3.48
CA ILE A 49 8.17 3.06 -2.05
C ILE A 49 9.67 2.92 -1.88
N TYR A 50 10.21 3.75 -0.99
CA TYR A 50 11.65 3.90 -0.79
C TYR A 50 12.02 3.48 0.62
N LEU A 51 13.12 2.73 0.72
CA LEU A 51 13.88 2.66 1.96
C LEU A 51 14.76 3.90 2.03
N VAL A 52 14.63 4.67 3.12
CA VAL A 52 15.35 5.93 3.31
C VAL A 52 16.16 5.86 4.59
N TRP A 53 17.43 6.26 4.52
CA TRP A 53 18.33 6.30 5.67
C TRP A 53 19.33 7.44 5.54
N ARG A 54 19.97 7.81 6.65
CA ARG A 54 21.02 8.82 6.65
C ARG A 54 22.28 8.28 5.98
N HIS A 55 22.89 9.07 5.12
CA HIS A 55 24.18 8.75 4.52
C HIS A 55 25.24 8.50 5.60
N ARG A 56 26.02 7.43 5.43
CA ARG A 56 27.17 7.05 6.26
C ARG A 56 28.32 6.60 5.37
N GLN A 57 29.55 6.87 5.80
CA GLN A 57 30.76 6.44 5.10
C GLN A 57 30.91 4.91 5.09
N TYR A 58 30.49 4.24 6.16
CA TYR A 58 30.54 2.78 6.29
C TYR A 58 29.18 2.23 6.72
N TYR A 59 28.77 1.14 6.10
CA TYR A 59 27.58 0.39 6.44
C TYR A 59 27.97 -1.00 6.93
N SER A 60 27.37 -1.44 8.03
CA SER A 60 27.66 -2.77 8.57
C SER A 60 27.08 -3.86 7.66
N PRO A 61 27.67 -5.08 7.65
CA PRO A 61 27.09 -6.21 6.92
C PRO A 61 25.64 -6.51 7.33
N LEU A 62 25.31 -6.31 8.61
CA LEU A 62 23.93 -6.48 9.11
C LEU A 62 22.97 -5.48 8.46
N PHE A 63 23.36 -4.20 8.33
CA PHE A 63 22.52 -3.19 7.69
C PHE A 63 22.26 -3.53 6.22
N GLN A 64 23.31 -3.92 5.48
CA GLN A 64 23.18 -4.33 4.08
C GLN A 64 22.23 -5.53 3.93
N ARG A 65 22.41 -6.56 4.77
CA ARG A 65 21.51 -7.72 4.79
C ARG A 65 20.07 -7.35 5.13
N PHE A 66 19.88 -6.40 6.04
CA PHE A 66 18.54 -5.91 6.39
C PHE A 66 17.89 -5.19 5.21
N LEU A 67 18.60 -4.31 4.49
CA LEU A 67 18.08 -3.65 3.29
C LEU A 67 17.65 -4.67 2.23
N SER A 68 18.53 -5.62 1.90
CA SER A 68 18.20 -6.67 0.92
C SER A 68 17.01 -7.51 1.36
N PHE A 69 16.90 -7.82 2.65
CA PHE A 69 15.75 -8.57 3.18
C PHE A 69 14.44 -7.79 3.02
N ILE A 70 14.41 -6.51 3.38
CA ILE A 70 13.18 -5.70 3.27
C ILE A 70 12.81 -5.47 1.81
N GLU A 71 13.79 -5.20 0.95
CA GLU A 71 13.58 -5.07 -0.50
C GLU A 71 12.99 -6.35 -1.10
N ASP A 72 13.56 -7.51 -0.78
CA ASP A 72 13.04 -8.82 -1.20
C ASP A 72 11.59 -9.02 -0.74
N LYS A 73 11.31 -8.79 0.55
CA LYS A 73 9.96 -8.93 1.10
C LYS A 73 8.96 -7.97 0.48
N TRP A 74 9.40 -6.75 0.19
CA TRP A 74 8.54 -5.76 -0.44
C TRP A 74 8.23 -6.13 -1.88
N ASN A 75 9.24 -6.49 -2.68
CA ASN A 75 9.08 -6.76 -4.11
C ASN A 75 8.36 -8.10 -4.37
N ASN A 76 8.59 -9.10 -3.52
CA ASN A 76 7.97 -10.43 -3.64
C ASN A 76 6.70 -10.59 -2.80
N ARG A 77 6.11 -9.48 -2.33
CA ARG A 77 4.81 -9.52 -1.67
C ARG A 77 3.73 -9.97 -2.67
N PRO A 78 2.63 -10.59 -2.21
CA PRO A 78 1.48 -10.84 -3.07
C PRO A 78 1.01 -9.51 -3.69
N GLN A 79 1.05 -9.44 -5.03
CA GLN A 79 0.41 -8.34 -5.76
C GLN A 79 -1.09 -8.61 -5.79
N ILE A 80 -1.87 -7.54 -5.70
CA ILE A 80 -3.31 -7.62 -5.58
C ILE A 80 -3.89 -6.98 -6.82
N ASP A 81 -4.27 -7.83 -7.77
CA ASP A 81 -4.94 -7.42 -8.99
C ASP A 81 -6.44 -7.42 -8.71
N PHE A 82 -7.04 -6.23 -8.65
CA PHE A 82 -8.48 -6.08 -8.37
C PHE A 82 -9.36 -6.18 -9.63
N LEU A 83 -8.77 -6.44 -10.79
CA LEU A 83 -9.43 -6.32 -12.09
C LEU A 83 -9.47 -7.63 -12.89
N ASN A 84 -9.00 -8.75 -12.31
CA ASN A 84 -8.87 -10.04 -13.01
C ASN A 84 -9.72 -11.17 -12.40
N ASP A 85 -10.57 -10.87 -11.41
CA ASP A 85 -11.53 -11.84 -10.86
C ASP A 85 -12.85 -11.73 -11.64
N ASP A 86 -12.85 -12.27 -12.87
CA ASP A 86 -14.05 -12.63 -13.65
C ASP A 86 -14.23 -14.17 -13.67
#